data_AF-X1M6K0-F1
#
_entry.id   AF-X1M6K0-F1
#
_cell.length_a   1.000
_cell.length_b   1.000
_cell.length_c   1.000
_cell.angle_alpha   90.00
_cell.angle_beta   90.00
_cell.angle_gamma   90.00
#
_symmetry.space_group_name_H-M   'P 1'
#
loop_
_entity.id
_entity.type
_entity.pdbx_description
1 polymer ?
#
loop_
_entity_poly.entity_id
_entity_poly.type
_entity_poly.pdbx_seq_one_letter_code
_entity_poly.pdbx_strand_id
1 'polypeptide(L)'
;MLEAWRIGSVGKKASWTDTFRGIIMGYWKLYRVIAPIALDYKVIEKDTQFKVKWDILQVYLVPEITEEIYTLETILINKEDILKAPKPIYFTLLLDGTTRCVAPYILFDIT
;
A
#
# COMPACT_ATOMS: atom_id res chain seq x y z
N MET A 1 -4.03 15.06 19.56
CA MET A 1 -3.14 15.19 18.37
C MET A 1 -2.97 13.86 17.61
N LEU A 2 -2.87 12.71 18.28
CA LEU A 2 -2.90 11.36 17.68
C LEU A 2 -4.25 10.96 17.02
N GLU A 3 -5.34 11.62 17.40
CA GLU A 3 -6.71 11.25 17.00
C GLU A 3 -7.07 11.68 15.57
N ALA A 4 -6.51 12.78 15.08
CA ALA A 4 -6.73 13.24 13.70
C ALA A 4 -6.12 12.29 12.66
N TRP A 5 -4.98 11.68 12.98
CA TRP A 5 -4.32 10.65 12.17
C TRP A 5 -5.18 9.38 12.03
N ARG A 6 -5.97 9.06 13.06
CA ARG A 6 -6.91 7.93 13.07
C ARG A 6 -8.21 8.22 12.32
N ILE A 7 -8.54 9.50 12.11
CA ILE A 7 -9.76 9.97 11.44
C ILE A 7 -9.51 10.21 9.94
N GLY A 8 -8.28 10.59 9.56
CA GLY A 8 -7.88 10.85 8.17
C GLY A 8 -7.66 9.61 7.30
N SER A 9 -7.66 8.40 7.88
CA SER A 9 -7.68 7.13 7.15
C SER A 9 -9.07 6.86 6.56
N VAL A 10 -9.46 7.73 5.63
CA VAL A 10 -10.61 7.58 4.74
C VAL A 10 -10.34 6.36 3.84
N GLY A 11 -10.76 5.20 4.34
CA GLY A 11 -10.66 3.92 3.65
C GLY A 11 -11.73 2.90 4.07
N LYS A 12 -12.65 3.25 4.97
CA LYS A 12 -13.70 2.33 5.44
C LYS A 12 -14.91 2.28 4.48
N LYS A 13 -14.73 1.56 3.36
CA LYS A 13 -15.73 0.96 2.42
C LYS A 13 -16.65 1.93 1.65
N ALA A 14 -17.23 1.64 0.47
CA ALA A 14 -17.06 0.57 -0.53
C ALA A 14 -17.46 1.13 -1.92
N SER A 15 -16.47 1.55 -2.69
CA SER A 15 -16.51 1.50 -4.15
C SER A 15 -15.05 1.33 -4.56
N TRP A 16 -14.78 0.25 -5.30
CA TRP A 16 -13.49 0.12 -5.95
C TRP A 16 -13.38 1.32 -6.89
N THR A 17 -12.63 2.33 -6.48
CA THR A 17 -12.43 3.54 -7.27
C THR A 17 -11.95 3.10 -8.65
N ASP A 18 -12.29 3.83 -9.71
CA ASP A 18 -11.87 3.43 -11.07
C ASP A 18 -10.35 3.27 -11.17
N THR A 19 -9.60 3.96 -10.32
CA THR A 19 -8.17 3.76 -10.10
C THR A 19 -7.82 2.34 -9.66
N PHE A 20 -8.51 1.77 -8.66
CA PHE A 20 -8.27 0.40 -8.21
C PHE A 20 -8.67 -0.62 -9.26
N ARG A 21 -9.78 -0.40 -9.98
CA ARG A 21 -10.16 -1.24 -11.13
C ARG A 21 -9.06 -1.26 -12.20
N GLY A 22 -8.54 -0.08 -12.55
CA GLY A 22 -7.45 0.04 -13.52
C GLY A 22 -6.19 -0.71 -13.08
N ILE A 23 -5.81 -0.59 -11.79
CA ILE A 23 -4.67 -1.32 -11.23
C ILE A 23 -4.86 -2.84 -11.32
N ILE A 24 -6.03 -3.35 -10.95
CA ILE A 24 -6.33 -4.79 -11.02
C ILE A 24 -6.30 -5.29 -12.46
N MET A 25 -6.90 -4.55 -13.38
CA MET A 25 -6.91 -4.92 -14.80
C MET A 25 -5.49 -4.94 -15.37
N GLY A 26 -4.67 -3.94 -15.03
CA GLY A 26 -3.26 -3.87 -15.44
C GLY A 26 -2.46 -5.06 -14.90
N TYR A 27 -2.61 -5.36 -13.62
CA TYR A 27 -1.96 -6.49 -12.97
C TYR A 27 -2.42 -7.84 -13.58
N TRP A 28 -3.72 -8.01 -13.77
CA TRP A 28 -4.29 -9.22 -14.36
C TRP A 28 -3.81 -9.44 -15.80
N LYS A 29 -3.64 -8.37 -16.59
CA LYS A 29 -3.10 -8.48 -17.95
C LYS A 29 -1.69 -9.07 -17.96
N LEU A 30 -0.88 -8.77 -16.94
CA LEU A 30 0.50 -9.24 -16.81
C LEU A 30 0.61 -10.64 -16.18
N TYR A 31 -0.09 -10.85 -15.05
CA TYR A 31 0.12 -12.03 -14.19
C TYR A 31 -1.04 -13.02 -14.20
N ARG A 32 -2.17 -12.69 -14.85
CA ARG A 32 -3.39 -13.51 -14.91
C ARG A 32 -4.01 -13.88 -13.56
N VAL A 33 -3.68 -13.12 -12.52
CA VAL A 33 -4.25 -13.21 -11.17
C VAL A 33 -4.73 -11.84 -10.71
N ILE A 34 -5.57 -11.81 -9.67
CA ILE A 34 -6.01 -10.54 -9.07
C ILE A 34 -4.82 -9.89 -8.35
N ALA A 35 -4.68 -8.57 -8.50
CA ALA A 35 -3.65 -7.81 -7.81
C ALA A 35 -3.78 -7.96 -6.29
N PRO A 36 -2.66 -8.04 -5.55
CA PRO A 36 -2.69 -7.98 -4.09
C PRO A 36 -3.34 -6.68 -3.61
N ILE A 37 -4.20 -6.79 -2.60
CA ILE A 37 -5.01 -5.68 -2.07
C ILE A 37 -4.55 -5.37 -0.66
N ALA A 38 -4.05 -4.16 -0.43
CA ALA A 38 -3.79 -3.68 0.92
C ALA A 38 -5.11 -3.38 1.64
N LEU A 39 -5.44 -4.20 2.63
CA LEU A 39 -6.59 -4.01 3.51
C LEU A 39 -6.34 -2.95 4.58
N ASP A 40 -5.13 -2.98 5.14
CA ASP A 40 -4.69 -2.03 6.16
C ASP A 40 -3.17 -1.82 6.07
N TYR A 41 -2.69 -0.77 6.74
CA TYR A 41 -1.26 -0.50 6.85
C TYR A 41 -0.89 0.16 8.18
N LYS A 42 0.34 -0.10 8.61
CA LYS A 42 0.95 0.54 9.77
C LYS A 42 2.35 1.04 9.41
N VAL A 43 2.57 2.34 9.60
CA VAL A 43 3.90 2.92 9.53
C VAL A 43 4.67 2.55 10.81
N ILE A 44 5.87 2.03 10.63
CA ILE A 44 6.79 1.66 11.70
C ILE A 44 8.03 2.52 11.53
N GLU A 45 8.25 3.41 12.49
CA GLU A 45 9.50 4.15 12.59
C GLU A 45 10.56 3.28 13.26
N LYS A 46 11.72 3.17 12.63
CA LYS A 46 12.95 2.62 13.22
C LYS A 46 13.99 3.73 13.30
N ASP A 47 15.10 3.45 13.99
CA ASP A 47 16.15 4.44 14.25
C ASP A 47 16.62 5.15 12.97
N THR A 48 16.87 4.38 11.89
CA THR A 48 17.45 4.89 10.64
C THR A 48 16.47 4.98 9.47
N GLN A 49 15.29 4.36 9.57
CA GLN A 49 14.39 4.19 8.42
C GLN A 49 12.92 4.16 8.84
N PHE A 50 12.05 4.56 7.91
CA PHE A 50 10.63 4.29 8.00
C PHE A 50 10.29 3.02 7.22
N LYS A 51 9.44 2.19 7.81
CA LYS A 51 8.86 1.00 7.17
C LYS A 51 7.36 1.12 7.14
N VAL A 52 6.74 0.40 6.21
CA VAL A 52 5.30 0.17 6.24
C VAL A 52 5.05 -1.32 6.30
N LYS A 53 4.25 -1.72 7.28
CA LYS A 53 3.69 -3.04 7.40
C LYS A 53 2.31 -3.00 6.76
N TRP A 54 2.09 -3.82 5.74
CA TRP A 54 0.83 -3.92 5.02
C TRP A 54 0.15 -5.23 5.34
N ASP A 55 -1.15 -5.18 5.59
CA ASP A 55 -1.98 -6.38 5.65
C ASP A 55 -2.64 -6.55 4.28
N ILE A 56 -2.31 -7.65 3.62
CA ILE A 56 -2.63 -7.91 2.22
C ILE A 56 -3.66 -9.02 2.13
N LEU A 57 -4.67 -8.80 1.28
CA LEU A 57 -5.58 -9.82 0.79
C LEU A 57 -5.17 -10.22 -0.63
N GLN A 58 -4.96 -11.51 -0.83
CA GLN A 58 -4.75 -12.12 -2.12
C GLN A 58 -5.96 -13.00 -2.45
N VAL A 59 -6.61 -12.67 -3.56
CA VAL A 59 -7.76 -13.42 -4.09
C VAL A 59 -7.34 -14.09 -5.39
N TYR A 60 -7.90 -15.26 -5.64
CA TYR A 60 -7.67 -16.02 -6.86
C TYR A 60 -8.98 -16.16 -7.65
N LEU A 61 -8.87 -16.24 -8.97
CA LEU A 61 -10.03 -16.43 -9.85
C LEU A 61 -10.53 -17.88 -9.84
N VAL A 62 -9.64 -18.81 -9.48
CA VAL A 62 -9.92 -20.24 -9.40
C VAL A 62 -10.68 -20.49 -8.09
N PRO A 63 -11.96 -20.92 -8.13
CA PRO A 63 -12.80 -21.07 -6.93
C PRO A 63 -12.23 -22.02 -5.87
N GLU A 64 -11.40 -22.97 -6.30
CA GLU A 64 -10.78 -23.98 -5.45
C GLU A 64 -9.58 -23.44 -4.66
N ILE A 65 -9.04 -22.28 -5.05
CA ILE A 65 -7.94 -21.64 -4.34
C ILE A 65 -8.53 -20.69 -3.31
N THR A 66 -8.21 -20.95 -2.04
CA THR A 66 -8.67 -20.13 -0.92
C THR A 66 -7.97 -18.76 -0.96
N GLU A 67 -8.68 -17.72 -0.53
CA GLU A 67 -8.07 -16.42 -0.32
C GLU A 67 -6.98 -16.48 0.77
N GLU A 68 -5.93 -15.71 0.58
CA GLU A 68 -4.81 -15.63 1.51
C GLU A 68 -4.73 -14.23 2.11
N ILE A 69 -4.55 -14.18 3.43
CA ILE A 69 -4.25 -12.96 4.16
C ILE A 69 -2.85 -13.10 4.73
N TYR A 70 -1.97 -12.18 4.36
CA TYR A 70 -0.59 -12.16 4.84
C TYR A 70 -0.11 -10.73 5.07
N THR A 71 0.98 -10.61 5.82
CA THR A 71 1.62 -9.33 6.05
C THR A 71 2.85 -9.19 5.17
N LEU A 72 3.00 -8.03 4.53
CA LEU A 72 4.20 -7.61 3.81
C LEU A 72 4.84 -6.39 4.48
N GLU A 73 6.15 -6.43 4.74
CA GLU A 73 6.91 -5.26 5.20
C GLU A 73 7.71 -4.65 4.04
N THR A 74 7.51 -3.36 3.78
CA THR A 74 8.27 -2.62 2.79
C THR A 74 9.07 -1.50 3.46
N ILE A 75 10.32 -1.33 3.04
CA ILE A 75 11.12 -0.15 3.41
C ILE A 75 10.56 1.04 2.64
N LEU A 76 10.19 2.10 3.35
CA LEU A 76 9.58 3.28 2.77
C LEU A 76 10.66 4.25 2.30
N ILE A 77 11.57 4.63 3.20
CA ILE A 77 12.71 5.51 2.92
C ILE A 77 13.66 5.52 4.13
N ASN A 78 14.95 5.78 3.90
CA ASN A 78 15.87 6.10 4.99
C ASN A 78 15.66 7.55 5.46
N LYS A 79 15.86 7.81 6.75
CA LYS A 79 15.67 9.16 7.31
C LYS A 79 16.59 10.20 6.65
N GLU A 80 17.79 9.80 6.25
CA GLU A 80 18.74 10.66 5.54
C GLU A 80 18.26 11.08 4.15
N ASP A 81 17.56 10.18 3.46
CA ASP A 81 17.07 10.40 2.11
C ASP A 81 15.81 11.28 2.09
N ILE A 82 15.03 11.27 3.18
CA ILE A 82 13.87 12.17 3.35
C ILE A 82 14.26 13.64 3.23
N LEU A 83 15.41 14.02 3.81
CA LEU A 83 15.87 15.41 3.80
C LEU A 83 16.23 15.89 2.38
N LYS A 84 16.53 14.96 1.47
CA LYS A 84 16.95 15.25 0.10
C LYS A 84 15.80 15.10 -0.90
N ALA A 85 14.74 14.38 -0.52
CA ALA A 85 13.61 14.11 -1.40
C ALA A 85 12.76 15.37 -1.62
N PRO A 86 12.32 15.64 -2.87
CA PRO A 86 11.41 16.73 -3.16
C PRO A 86 10.07 16.49 -2.45
N LYS A 87 9.57 17.51 -1.75
CA LYS A 87 8.29 17.47 -1.03
C LYS A 87 7.14 17.93 -1.94
N PRO A 88 5.90 17.43 -1.77
CA PRO A 88 5.48 16.39 -0.82
C PRO A 88 5.90 14.98 -1.25
N ILE A 89 6.16 14.10 -0.28
CA ILE A 89 6.57 12.72 -0.54
C ILE A 89 5.36 11.78 -0.38
N TYR A 90 5.03 11.03 -1.41
CA TYR A 90 3.95 10.03 -1.38
C TYR A 90 4.50 8.62 -1.55
N PHE A 91 3.96 7.70 -0.77
CA PHE A 91 4.36 6.30 -0.79
C PHE A 91 3.16 5.39 -1.06
N THR A 92 3.39 4.28 -1.76
CA THR A 92 2.36 3.27 -2.00
C THR A 92 3.01 1.90 -2.13
N LEU A 93 2.21 0.85 -2.18
CA LEU A 93 2.70 -0.51 -2.32
C LEU A 93 3.02 -0.82 -3.78
N LEU A 94 4.28 -1.21 -4.02
CA LEU A 94 4.75 -1.71 -5.31
C LEU A 94 5.26 -3.14 -5.14
N LEU A 95 4.88 -4.02 -6.04
CA LEU A 95 5.51 -5.32 -6.26
C LEU A 95 6.84 -5.09 -6.99
N ASP A 96 7.92 -5.66 -6.46
CA ASP A 96 9.29 -5.58 -7.00
C ASP A 96 9.76 -4.16 -7.32
N GLY A 97 9.23 -3.16 -6.60
CA GLY A 97 9.55 -1.74 -6.79
C GLY A 97 9.04 -1.11 -8.08
N THR A 98 8.26 -1.81 -8.90
CA THR A 98 7.86 -1.34 -10.23
C THR A 98 6.35 -1.46 -10.48
N THR A 99 5.74 -2.56 -10.07
CA THR A 99 4.34 -2.85 -10.39
C THR A 99 3.44 -2.37 -9.27
N ARG A 100 2.47 -1.52 -9.58
CA ARG A 100 1.56 -0.97 -8.57
C ARG A 100 0.56 -2.03 -8.08
N CYS A 101 0.45 -2.16 -6.76
CA CYS A 101 -0.59 -2.97 -6.11
C CYS A 101 -1.80 -2.11 -5.74
N VAL A 102 -2.90 -2.76 -5.35
CA VAL A 102 -4.12 -2.06 -4.91
C VAL A 102 -3.90 -1.57 -3.49
N ALA A 103 -3.31 -0.38 -3.37
CA ALA A 103 -2.99 0.25 -2.10
C ALA A 103 -3.21 1.76 -2.16
N PRO A 104 -3.51 2.41 -1.03
CA PRO A 104 -3.58 3.86 -0.95
C PRO A 104 -2.21 4.50 -1.17
N TYR A 105 -2.22 5.81 -1.45
CA TYR A 105 -1.04 6.64 -1.26
C TYR A 105 -1.01 7.14 0.18
N ILE A 106 0.15 7.01 0.81
CA ILE A 106 0.49 7.54 2.12
C ILE A 106 1.27 8.82 1.90
N LEU A 107 0.71 9.97 2.27
CA LEU A 107 1.44 11.23 2.31
C LEU A 107 2.38 11.22 3.51
N PHE A 108 3.66 11.46 3.28
CA PHE A 108 4.61 11.73 4.32
C PHE A 108 4.74 13.25 4.47
N ASP A 109 4.27 13.74 5.61
CA ASP A 109 4.31 15.15 5.99
C ASP A 109 5.06 15.31 7.31
N ILE A 110 6.04 16.22 7.33
CA ILE A 110 6.76 16.62 8.53
C ILE A 110 6.23 18.01 8.88
N THR A 111 5.27 18.05 9.81
CA THR A 111 4.83 19.30 10.45
C THR A 111 5.70 19.61 11.65
#